data_AF-A0A961DSU5-F1
#
_entry.id   AF-A0A961DSU5-F1
#
_cell.length_a   1.000
_cell.length_b   1.000
_cell.length_c   1.000
_cell.angle_alpha   90.00
_cell.angle_beta   90.00
_cell.angle_gamma   90.00
#
_symmetry.space_group_name_H-M   'P 1'
#
loop_
_entity.id
_entity.type
_entity.pdbx_description
1 polymer ?
#
loop_
_entity_poly.entity_id
_entity_poly.type
_entity_poly.pdbx_seq_one_letter_code
_entity_poly.pdbx_strand_id
1 'polypeptide(L)'
;MTTTRFNNRELSWLDFDARVLALATDPAVPVLERAKFLAIFGQNLDEFYQVRVAGLLDQVEAGIVEPTPDGMTPAQQLAEISDRVEELVARADEVFVHGLLPALNAEGISFCTWDQLDVDNRRHLRQVFDDRILPILTPLAVDPAHPFPEISNLSLNLALRVVDPDDSEERFARLKIPPALPRYIPTLDENRLLPIEELVSAHLDRLFIGMKIEEYQTFRVTRNADLDLSEEDADDLLELVEMEIRRR
;
A
#
# COMPACT_ATOMS: atom_id res chain seq x y z
N MET A 1 29.36 9.18 -28.43
CA MET A 1 28.66 8.94 -27.16
C MET A 1 28.55 10.27 -26.46
N THR A 2 27.40 10.91 -26.56
CA THR A 2 27.12 12.15 -25.82
C THR A 2 27.02 11.80 -24.35
N THR A 3 28.04 12.14 -23.58
CA THR A 3 28.02 12.04 -22.12
C THR A 3 26.88 12.90 -21.61
N THR A 4 25.85 12.28 -21.05
CA THR A 4 24.76 12.98 -20.36
C THR A 4 25.36 13.70 -19.15
N ARG A 5 25.15 15.02 -19.10
CA ARG A 5 25.75 15.91 -18.09
C ARG A 5 24.92 16.00 -16.80
N PHE A 6 23.70 15.48 -16.83
CA PHE A 6 22.73 15.53 -15.76
C PHE A 6 22.26 14.11 -15.41
N ASN A 7 22.01 13.87 -14.13
CA ASN A 7 21.33 12.67 -13.66
C ASN A 7 19.83 12.83 -13.87
N ASN A 8 19.12 11.71 -14.06
CA ASN A 8 17.67 11.73 -14.10
C ASN A 8 17.08 12.14 -12.73
N ARG A 9 16.10 13.04 -12.73
CA ARG A 9 15.47 13.59 -11.51
C ARG A 9 14.79 12.49 -10.70
N GLU A 10 14.02 11.63 -11.37
CA GLU A 10 13.21 10.60 -10.72
C GLU A 10 14.06 9.49 -10.13
N LEU A 11 15.08 9.03 -10.85
CA LEU A 11 16.05 8.08 -10.32
C LEU A 11 16.87 8.66 -9.16
N SER A 12 17.20 9.96 -9.23
CA SER A 12 17.88 10.65 -8.12
C SER A 12 17.00 10.76 -6.88
N TRP A 13 15.68 10.91 -7.07
CA TRP A 13 14.69 10.87 -6.00
C TRP A 13 14.60 9.46 -5.38
N LEU A 14 14.55 8.41 -6.20
CA LEU A 14 14.57 7.02 -5.70
C LEU A 14 15.87 6.70 -4.95
N ASP A 15 17.00 7.25 -5.38
CA ASP A 15 18.26 7.13 -4.64
C ASP A 15 18.26 7.90 -3.32
N PHE A 16 17.48 8.98 -3.20
CA PHE A 16 17.22 9.63 -1.92
C PHE A 16 16.42 8.70 -1.01
N ASP A 17 15.34 8.11 -1.50
CA ASP A 17 14.50 7.24 -0.68
C ASP A 17 15.23 5.92 -0.32
N ALA A 18 16.12 5.44 -1.17
CA ALA A 18 17.04 4.35 -0.86
C ALA A 18 17.97 4.66 0.33
N ARG A 19 18.33 5.93 0.55
CA ARG A 19 19.09 6.36 1.74
C ARG A 19 18.21 6.38 2.99
N VAL A 20 16.93 6.73 2.85
CA VAL A 20 15.95 6.62 3.94
C VAL A 20 15.79 5.15 4.34
N LEU A 21 15.63 4.24 3.38
CA LEU A 21 15.58 2.80 3.64
C LEU A 21 16.86 2.29 4.32
N ALA A 22 18.04 2.83 3.97
CA ALA A 22 19.29 2.44 4.62
C ALA A 22 19.30 2.74 6.14
N LEU A 23 18.62 3.81 6.59
CA LEU A 23 18.49 4.11 8.03
C LEU A 23 17.67 3.05 8.78
N ALA A 24 16.77 2.34 8.10
CA ALA A 24 16.06 1.20 8.69
C ALA A 24 16.98 -0.01 8.97
N THR A 25 18.20 -0.01 8.44
CA THR A 25 19.20 -1.08 8.63
C THR A 25 20.31 -0.73 9.60
N ASP A 26 20.41 0.53 10.03
CA ASP A 26 21.51 1.00 10.87
C ASP A 26 21.36 0.46 12.31
N PRO A 27 22.28 -0.39 12.82
CA PRO A 27 22.20 -0.92 14.17
C PRO A 27 22.43 0.14 15.27
N ALA A 28 22.96 1.32 14.93
CA ALA A 28 23.08 2.44 15.87
C ALA A 28 21.74 3.16 16.12
N VAL A 29 20.74 2.95 15.25
CA VAL A 29 19.41 3.53 15.36
C VAL A 29 18.51 2.62 16.22
N PRO A 30 17.78 3.15 17.22
CA PRO A 30 16.84 2.36 18.01
C PRO A 30 15.81 1.62 17.16
N VAL A 31 15.41 0.40 17.54
CA VAL A 31 14.61 -0.47 16.67
C VAL A 31 13.28 0.14 16.21
N LEU A 32 12.61 0.88 17.08
CA LEU A 32 11.36 1.57 16.72
C LEU A 32 11.59 2.72 15.75
N GLU A 33 12.73 3.42 15.84
CA GLU A 33 13.10 4.45 14.87
C GLU A 33 13.44 3.84 13.51
N ARG A 34 14.09 2.66 13.48
CA ARG A 34 14.30 1.92 12.23
C ARG A 34 12.98 1.48 11.58
N ALA A 35 12.03 1.00 12.39
CA ALA A 35 10.70 0.66 11.92
C ALA A 35 9.97 1.89 11.34
N LYS A 36 10.14 3.06 11.97
CA LYS A 36 9.64 4.33 11.41
C LYS A 36 10.31 4.68 10.09
N PHE A 37 11.63 4.52 9.94
CA PHE A 37 12.29 4.78 8.65
C PHE A 37 11.79 3.86 7.53
N LEU A 38 11.51 2.59 7.83
CA LEU A 38 10.87 1.70 6.85
C LEU A 38 9.46 2.19 6.47
N ALA A 39 8.68 2.67 7.45
CA ALA A 39 7.36 3.24 7.19
C ALA A 39 7.44 4.55 6.37
N ILE A 40 8.43 5.40 6.65
CA ILE A 40 8.68 6.64 5.89
C ILE A 40 9.06 6.31 4.45
N PHE A 41 9.95 5.34 4.22
CA PHE A 41 10.26 4.84 2.87
C PHE A 41 8.98 4.41 2.11
N GLY A 42 8.12 3.60 2.75
CA GLY A 42 6.85 3.19 2.13
C GLY A 42 5.92 4.37 1.81
N GLN A 43 5.84 5.36 2.70
CA GLN A 43 5.03 6.57 2.49
C GLN A 43 5.59 7.46 1.37
N ASN A 44 6.90 7.66 1.34
CA ASN A 44 7.56 8.42 0.28
C ASN A 44 7.31 7.74 -1.07
N LEU A 45 7.46 6.42 -1.15
CA LEU A 45 7.19 5.67 -2.38
C LEU A 45 5.72 5.79 -2.81
N ASP A 46 4.77 5.74 -1.87
CA ASP A 46 3.36 6.01 -2.17
C ASP A 46 3.22 7.40 -2.82
N GLU A 47 3.77 8.45 -2.22
CA GLU A 47 3.69 9.83 -2.73
C GLU A 47 4.37 10.01 -4.10
N PHE A 48 5.53 9.36 -4.31
CA PHE A 48 6.23 9.34 -5.59
C PHE A 48 5.38 8.75 -6.71
N TYR A 49 4.64 7.67 -6.45
CA TYR A 49 3.71 7.10 -7.43
C TYR A 49 2.53 8.03 -7.69
N GLN A 50 1.99 8.66 -6.65
CA GLN A 50 0.83 9.54 -6.76
C GLN A 50 1.11 10.82 -7.55
N VAL A 51 2.34 11.30 -7.54
CA VAL A 51 2.74 12.56 -8.18
C VAL A 51 3.63 12.34 -9.40
N ARG A 52 4.83 11.78 -9.20
CA ARG A 52 5.87 11.70 -10.25
C ARG A 52 5.53 10.67 -11.31
N VAL A 53 5.18 9.45 -10.91
CA VAL A 53 4.81 8.38 -11.86
C VAL A 53 3.52 8.75 -12.59
N ALA A 54 2.55 9.34 -11.89
CA ALA A 54 1.33 9.86 -12.50
C ALA A 54 1.62 10.88 -13.62
N GLY A 55 2.47 11.89 -13.35
CA GLY A 55 2.85 12.88 -14.36
C GLY A 55 3.55 12.26 -15.58
N LEU A 56 4.42 11.28 -15.38
CA LEU A 56 5.06 10.56 -16.49
C LEU A 56 4.08 9.74 -17.31
N LEU A 57 3.08 9.10 -16.67
CA LEU A 57 2.03 8.37 -17.37
C LEU A 57 1.17 9.31 -18.25
N ASP A 58 0.82 10.49 -17.74
CA ASP A 58 0.08 11.51 -18.48
C ASP A 58 0.86 11.99 -19.71
N GLN A 59 2.18 12.18 -19.59
CA GLN A 59 3.05 12.54 -20.72
C GLN A 59 3.08 11.45 -21.79
N VAL A 60 3.17 10.17 -21.38
CA VAL A 60 3.13 9.04 -22.32
C VAL A 60 1.78 8.94 -23.02
N GLU A 61 0.67 9.14 -22.31
CA GLU A 61 -0.68 9.14 -22.90
C GLU A 61 -0.87 10.31 -23.89
N ALA A 62 -0.25 11.46 -23.61
CA ALA A 62 -0.19 12.60 -24.52
C ALA A 62 0.73 12.38 -25.74
N GLY A 63 1.49 11.28 -25.78
CA GLY A 63 2.39 10.95 -26.88
C GLY A 63 3.70 11.73 -26.87
N ILE A 64 4.12 12.27 -25.72
CA ILE A 64 5.38 12.99 -25.57
C ILE A 64 6.55 12.00 -25.68
N VAL A 65 7.51 12.33 -26.53
CA VAL A 65 8.71 11.51 -26.80
C VAL A 65 9.99 12.31 -26.68
N GLU A 66 9.87 13.60 -26.40
CA GLU A 66 10.98 14.51 -26.14
C GLU A 66 11.76 14.05 -24.91
N PRO A 67 13.07 13.78 -25.02
CA PRO A 67 13.87 13.41 -23.87
C PRO A 67 14.11 14.59 -22.94
N THR A 68 14.15 14.32 -21.64
CA THR A 68 14.62 15.27 -20.61
C THR A 68 16.13 15.54 -20.74
N PRO A 69 16.71 16.51 -20.01
CA PRO A 69 18.14 16.84 -20.09
C PRO A 69 19.11 15.68 -19.79
N ASP A 70 18.66 14.66 -19.06
CA ASP A 70 19.38 13.40 -18.82
C ASP A 70 19.28 12.41 -19.99
N GLY A 71 18.52 12.72 -21.04
CA GLY A 71 18.46 11.98 -22.30
C GLY A 71 17.41 10.88 -22.35
N MET A 72 16.57 10.72 -21.31
CA MET A 72 15.50 9.71 -21.27
C MET A 72 14.15 10.30 -21.69
N THR A 73 13.41 9.55 -22.51
CA THR A 73 11.99 9.81 -22.78
C THR A 73 11.12 9.41 -21.57
N PRO A 74 9.88 9.93 -21.44
CA PRO A 74 9.00 9.56 -20.32
C PRO A 74 8.77 8.04 -20.20
N ALA A 75 8.59 7.35 -21.32
CA ALA A 75 8.44 5.89 -21.35
C ALA A 75 9.69 5.14 -20.87
N GLN A 76 10.89 5.64 -21.18
CA GLN A 76 12.14 5.08 -20.67
C GLN A 76 12.29 5.33 -19.17
N GLN A 77 11.94 6.52 -18.69
CA GLN A 77 11.97 6.82 -17.26
C GLN A 77 11.03 5.90 -16.48
N LEU A 78 9.80 5.67 -16.95
CA LEU A 78 8.87 4.72 -16.33
C LEU A 78 9.43 3.29 -16.26
N ALA A 79 10.11 2.83 -17.31
CA ALA A 79 10.74 1.51 -17.31
C ALA A 79 11.85 1.41 -16.25
N GLU A 80 12.77 2.37 -16.23
CA GLU A 80 13.88 2.42 -15.26
C GLU A 80 13.37 2.61 -13.82
N ILE A 81 12.31 3.40 -13.62
CA ILE A 81 11.63 3.55 -12.33
C ILE A 81 11.06 2.20 -11.88
N SER A 82 10.37 1.48 -12.76
CA SER A 82 9.78 0.18 -12.43
C SER A 82 10.85 -0.81 -11.95
N ASP A 83 11.94 -0.95 -12.70
CA ASP A 83 13.06 -1.84 -12.34
C ASP A 83 13.68 -1.41 -11.00
N ARG A 84 13.93 -0.12 -10.81
CA ARG A 84 14.52 0.40 -9.58
C ARG A 84 13.60 0.23 -8.36
N VAL A 85 12.30 0.42 -8.52
CA VAL A 85 11.33 0.26 -7.44
C VAL A 85 11.22 -1.21 -7.03
N GLU A 86 11.21 -2.14 -7.99
CA GLU A 86 11.19 -3.58 -7.70
C GLU A 86 12.39 -3.98 -6.81
N GLU A 87 13.60 -3.49 -7.13
CA GLU A 87 14.78 -3.71 -6.30
C GLU A 87 14.63 -3.14 -4.88
N LEU A 88 14.11 -1.91 -4.75
CA LEU A 88 13.97 -1.24 -3.46
C LEU A 88 12.90 -1.89 -2.57
N VAL A 89 11.79 -2.32 -3.17
CA VAL A 89 10.72 -3.04 -2.45
C VAL A 89 11.23 -4.41 -1.99
N ALA A 90 11.91 -5.17 -2.84
CA ALA A 90 12.50 -6.44 -2.45
C ALA A 90 13.50 -6.27 -1.28
N ARG A 91 14.32 -5.22 -1.33
CA ARG A 91 15.22 -4.88 -0.22
C ARG A 91 14.45 -4.49 1.04
N ALA A 92 13.38 -3.73 0.93
CA ALA A 92 12.55 -3.33 2.07
C ALA A 92 11.93 -4.55 2.77
N ASP A 93 11.49 -5.55 1.99
CA ASP A 93 11.00 -6.82 2.51
C ASP A 93 12.08 -7.59 3.27
N GLU A 94 13.30 -7.68 2.71
CA GLU A 94 14.43 -8.31 3.40
C GLU A 94 14.76 -7.60 4.73
N VAL A 95 14.77 -6.25 4.72
CA VAL A 95 15.00 -5.44 5.93
C VAL A 95 13.93 -5.70 6.97
N PHE A 96 12.66 -5.79 6.56
CA PHE A 96 11.56 -6.09 7.47
C PHE A 96 11.68 -7.50 8.05
N VAL A 97 11.76 -8.51 7.19
CA VAL A 97 11.67 -9.93 7.58
C VAL A 97 12.92 -10.40 8.32
N HIS A 98 14.10 -10.05 7.83
CA HIS A 98 15.37 -10.57 8.35
C HIS A 98 16.08 -9.61 9.31
N GLY A 99 15.72 -8.32 9.32
CA GLY A 99 16.31 -7.32 10.20
C GLY A 99 15.38 -6.88 11.33
N LEU A 100 14.26 -6.23 10.97
CA LEU A 100 13.37 -5.57 11.93
C LEU A 100 12.56 -6.56 12.76
N LEU A 101 11.93 -7.56 12.15
CA LEU A 101 11.12 -8.54 12.88
C LEU A 101 11.92 -9.24 14.00
N PRO A 102 13.13 -9.80 13.76
CA PRO A 102 13.94 -10.38 14.83
C PRO A 102 14.33 -9.37 15.91
N ALA A 103 14.66 -8.14 15.53
CA ALA A 103 15.07 -7.12 16.50
C ALA A 103 13.91 -6.61 17.36
N LEU A 104 12.71 -6.46 16.78
CA LEU A 104 11.49 -6.14 17.53
C LEU A 104 11.17 -7.25 18.52
N ASN A 105 11.26 -8.51 18.08
CA ASN A 105 11.05 -9.67 18.94
C ASN A 105 12.03 -9.71 20.12
N ALA A 106 13.29 -9.33 19.91
CA ALA A 106 14.30 -9.26 20.98
C ALA A 106 13.95 -8.20 22.05
N GLU A 107 13.26 -7.13 21.66
CA GLU A 107 12.71 -6.11 22.56
C GLU A 107 11.30 -6.47 23.07
N GLY A 108 10.83 -7.70 22.81
CA GLY A 108 9.54 -8.21 23.27
C GLY A 108 8.35 -7.86 22.40
N ILE A 109 8.53 -7.11 21.30
CA ILE A 109 7.46 -6.74 20.37
C ILE A 109 7.35 -7.80 19.27
N SER A 110 6.20 -8.45 19.17
CA SER A 110 5.99 -9.55 18.21
C SER A 110 4.71 -9.36 17.41
N PHE A 111 4.69 -9.91 16.20
CA PHE A 111 3.49 -10.02 15.38
C PHE A 111 3.05 -11.48 15.33
N CYS A 112 1.76 -11.70 15.17
CA CYS A 112 1.21 -13.04 15.06
C CYS A 112 0.07 -13.12 14.05
N THR A 113 -0.24 -14.35 13.66
CA THR A 113 -1.40 -14.71 12.84
C THR A 113 -2.50 -15.31 13.73
N TRP A 114 -3.73 -15.35 13.22
CA TRP A 114 -4.88 -15.80 14.02
C TRP A 114 -4.74 -17.24 14.53
N ASP A 115 -4.16 -18.11 13.72
CA ASP A 115 -3.92 -19.52 14.03
C ASP A 115 -2.90 -19.75 15.17
N GLN A 116 -1.98 -18.81 15.37
CA GLN A 116 -0.97 -18.86 16.45
C GLN A 116 -1.50 -18.40 17.83
N LEU A 117 -2.75 -17.96 17.92
CA LEU A 117 -3.37 -17.50 19.15
C LEU A 117 -3.96 -18.65 19.97
N ASP A 118 -3.79 -18.58 21.30
CA ASP A 118 -4.47 -19.48 22.24
C ASP A 118 -5.97 -19.16 22.39
N VAL A 119 -6.66 -19.99 23.17
CA VAL A 119 -8.12 -19.89 23.36
C VAL A 119 -8.53 -18.58 24.04
N ASP A 120 -7.73 -18.07 24.97
CA ASP A 120 -8.08 -16.88 25.74
C ASP A 120 -7.89 -15.62 24.91
N ASN A 121 -6.80 -15.53 24.14
CA ASN A 121 -6.56 -14.50 23.16
C ASN A 121 -7.61 -14.48 22.05
N ARG A 122 -7.98 -15.65 21.49
CA ARG A 122 -9.05 -15.74 20.50
C ARG A 122 -10.40 -15.28 21.06
N ARG A 123 -10.71 -15.62 22.31
CA ARG A 123 -11.94 -15.16 22.97
C ARG A 123 -11.94 -13.64 23.14
N HIS A 124 -10.85 -13.08 23.64
CA HIS A 124 -10.67 -11.64 23.82
C HIS A 124 -10.81 -10.89 22.49
N LEU A 125 -10.07 -11.29 21.47
CA LEU A 125 -10.05 -10.60 20.18
C LEU A 125 -11.35 -10.76 19.39
N ARG A 126 -12.07 -11.88 19.57
CA ARG A 126 -13.44 -12.03 19.04
C ARG A 126 -14.39 -11.03 19.69
N GLN A 127 -14.27 -10.80 20.99
CA GLN A 127 -15.09 -9.79 21.66
C GLN A 127 -14.74 -8.37 21.15
N VAL A 128 -13.45 -8.07 20.98
CA VAL A 128 -13.01 -6.81 20.34
C VAL A 128 -13.59 -6.67 18.94
N PHE A 129 -13.57 -7.74 18.15
CA PHE A 129 -14.15 -7.75 16.81
C PHE A 129 -15.64 -7.43 16.84
N ASP A 130 -16.40 -8.14 17.68
CA ASP A 130 -17.86 -7.99 17.77
C ASP A 130 -18.29 -6.60 18.25
N ASP A 131 -17.63 -6.10 19.30
CA ASP A 131 -18.05 -4.89 19.99
C ASP A 131 -17.58 -3.61 19.25
N ARG A 132 -16.46 -3.67 18.52
CA ARG A 132 -15.78 -2.47 17.99
C ARG A 132 -15.53 -2.46 16.49
N ILE A 133 -15.36 -3.62 15.86
CA ILE A 133 -14.92 -3.72 14.45
C ILE A 133 -16.10 -4.05 13.55
N LEU A 134 -16.81 -5.15 13.84
CA LEU A 134 -17.96 -5.62 13.08
C LEU A 134 -19.01 -4.53 12.81
N PRO A 135 -19.38 -3.66 13.79
CA PRO A 135 -20.42 -2.64 13.57
C PRO A 135 -20.07 -1.58 12.52
N ILE A 136 -18.79 -1.41 12.17
CA ILE A 136 -18.35 -0.41 11.19
C ILE A 136 -17.82 -1.04 9.90
N LEU A 137 -17.85 -2.37 9.79
CA LEU A 137 -17.55 -3.08 8.57
C LEU A 137 -18.81 -3.20 7.71
N THR A 138 -18.67 -2.89 6.43
CA THR A 138 -19.77 -3.02 5.46
C THR A 138 -19.25 -3.77 4.24
N PRO A 139 -19.61 -5.05 4.09
CA PRO A 139 -19.27 -5.79 2.89
C PRO A 139 -20.07 -5.24 1.70
N LEU A 140 -19.43 -5.16 0.54
CA LEU A 140 -20.08 -4.77 -0.71
C LEU A 140 -19.98 -5.89 -1.72
N ALA A 141 -21.12 -6.50 -2.06
CA ALA A 141 -21.20 -7.46 -3.16
C ALA A 141 -21.13 -6.74 -4.51
N VAL A 142 -20.51 -7.39 -5.49
CA VAL A 142 -20.45 -6.92 -6.87
C VAL A 142 -21.31 -7.85 -7.72
N ASP A 143 -22.29 -7.26 -8.38
CA ASP A 143 -23.26 -7.94 -9.25
C ASP A 143 -23.70 -7.01 -10.39
N PRO A 144 -24.50 -7.46 -11.38
CA PRO A 144 -24.91 -6.60 -12.50
C PRO A 144 -25.69 -5.34 -12.09
N ALA A 145 -26.36 -5.34 -10.93
CA ALA A 145 -27.07 -4.18 -10.38
C ALA A 145 -26.15 -3.32 -9.49
N HIS A 146 -25.07 -3.89 -8.95
CA HIS A 146 -24.08 -3.25 -8.10
C HIS A 146 -22.68 -3.40 -8.70
N PRO A 147 -22.26 -2.50 -9.62
CA PRO A 147 -20.96 -2.59 -10.27
C PRO A 147 -19.81 -2.44 -9.27
N PHE A 148 -18.62 -2.84 -9.69
CA PHE A 148 -17.43 -2.80 -8.85
C PHE A 148 -17.21 -1.38 -8.28
N PRO A 149 -17.04 -1.24 -6.95
CA PRO A 149 -17.01 0.07 -6.32
C PRO A 149 -15.72 0.81 -6.61
N GLU A 150 -15.76 2.13 -6.45
CA GLU A 150 -14.54 2.90 -6.36
C GLU A 150 -13.71 2.49 -5.13
N ILE A 151 -12.44 2.17 -5.37
CA ILE A 151 -11.48 1.85 -4.32
C ILE A 151 -10.84 3.14 -3.83
N SER A 152 -10.99 3.42 -2.53
CA SER A 152 -10.37 4.58 -1.90
C SER A 152 -8.84 4.47 -1.94
N ASN A 153 -8.18 5.57 -2.28
CA ASN A 153 -6.73 5.68 -2.35
C ASN A 153 -6.06 5.20 -1.04
N LEU A 154 -4.99 4.41 -1.17
CA LEU A 154 -4.20 3.82 -0.08
C LEU A 154 -5.00 3.04 0.97
N SER A 155 -6.27 2.68 0.71
CA SER A 155 -7.08 1.92 1.67
C SER A 155 -6.76 0.42 1.62
N LEU A 156 -6.74 -0.21 2.79
CA LEU A 156 -6.64 -1.66 2.91
C LEU A 156 -8.01 -2.29 2.62
N ASN A 157 -8.05 -3.24 1.71
CA ASN A 157 -9.26 -3.93 1.27
C ASN A 157 -9.03 -5.44 1.26
N LEU A 158 -10.11 -6.20 1.43
CA LEU A 158 -10.17 -7.62 1.10
C LEU A 158 -11.04 -7.78 -0.15
N ALA A 159 -10.52 -8.50 -1.14
CA ALA A 159 -11.27 -9.06 -2.25
C ALA A 159 -11.70 -10.47 -1.85
N LEU A 160 -12.97 -10.81 -2.01
CA LEU A 160 -13.54 -12.09 -1.58
C LEU A 160 -14.29 -12.77 -2.72
N ARG A 161 -14.09 -14.07 -2.87
CA ARG A 161 -14.98 -14.95 -3.62
C ARG A 161 -15.93 -15.64 -2.64
N VAL A 162 -17.21 -15.36 -2.78
CA VAL A 162 -18.26 -15.93 -1.93
C VAL A 162 -19.28 -16.69 -2.77
N VAL A 163 -19.72 -17.84 -2.28
CA VAL A 163 -20.72 -18.68 -2.96
C VAL A 163 -21.96 -18.75 -2.11
N ASP A 164 -23.11 -18.53 -2.74
CA ASP A 164 -24.40 -18.78 -2.12
C ASP A 164 -24.72 -20.28 -2.20
N PRO A 165 -24.86 -21.00 -1.08
CA PRO A 165 -25.14 -22.44 -1.11
C PRO A 165 -26.48 -22.80 -1.77
N ASP A 166 -27.43 -21.87 -1.86
CA ASP A 166 -28.79 -22.14 -2.33
C ASP A 166 -28.87 -22.19 -3.87
N ASP A 167 -28.14 -21.32 -4.57
CA ASP A 167 -28.11 -21.26 -6.04
C ASP A 167 -26.75 -21.65 -6.65
N SER A 168 -25.72 -21.84 -5.82
CA SER A 168 -24.34 -22.11 -6.22
C SER A 168 -23.73 -21.02 -7.11
N GLU A 169 -24.26 -19.79 -7.08
CA GLU A 169 -23.68 -18.66 -7.77
C GLU A 169 -22.46 -18.12 -7.02
N GLU A 170 -21.39 -17.94 -7.78
CA GLU A 170 -20.19 -17.26 -7.34
C GLU A 170 -20.41 -15.74 -7.42
N ARG A 171 -20.15 -15.06 -6.31
CA ARG A 171 -20.22 -13.60 -6.20
C ARG A 171 -18.88 -13.06 -5.73
N PHE A 172 -18.47 -11.95 -6.33
CA PHE A 172 -17.35 -11.18 -5.83
C PHE A 172 -17.84 -10.23 -4.75
N ALA A 173 -17.09 -10.11 -3.65
CA ALA A 173 -17.35 -9.11 -2.63
C ALA A 173 -16.07 -8.37 -2.27
N ARG A 174 -16.23 -7.10 -1.89
CA ARG A 174 -15.15 -6.25 -1.40
C ARG A 174 -15.47 -5.81 0.01
N LEU A 175 -14.47 -5.88 0.87
CA LEU A 175 -14.54 -5.37 2.23
C LEU A 175 -13.43 -4.35 2.44
N LYS A 176 -13.80 -3.09 2.66
CA LYS A 176 -12.85 -2.02 3.03
C LYS A 176 -12.59 -2.11 4.52
N ILE A 177 -11.33 -2.03 4.93
CA ILE A 177 -10.97 -1.79 6.34
C ILE A 177 -10.92 -0.27 6.57
N PRO A 178 -11.79 0.29 7.43
CA PRO A 178 -11.76 1.72 7.74
C PRO A 178 -10.43 2.15 8.36
N PRO A 179 -9.82 3.26 7.92
CA PRO A 179 -8.53 3.73 8.45
C PRO A 179 -8.64 4.24 9.91
N ALA A 180 -9.85 4.47 10.41
CA ALA A 180 -10.10 4.79 11.82
C ALA A 180 -9.86 3.60 12.76
N LEU A 181 -9.79 2.38 12.22
CA LEU A 181 -9.45 1.20 13.00
C LEU A 181 -7.93 1.10 13.19
N PRO A 182 -7.48 0.59 14.35
CA PRO A 182 -6.05 0.36 14.56
C PRO A 182 -5.52 -0.70 13.57
N ARG A 183 -4.38 -0.41 12.94
CA ARG A 183 -3.70 -1.33 12.02
C ARG A 183 -3.31 -2.66 12.67
N TYR A 184 -2.98 -2.60 13.96
CA TYR A 184 -2.56 -3.72 14.80
C TYR A 184 -3.36 -3.71 16.09
N ILE A 185 -3.80 -4.89 16.53
CA ILE A 185 -4.62 -5.08 17.72
C ILE A 185 -3.78 -5.87 18.73
N PRO A 186 -3.52 -5.33 19.94
CA PRO A 186 -2.77 -6.06 20.94
C PRO A 186 -3.56 -7.27 21.42
N THR A 187 -2.85 -8.37 21.63
CA THR A 187 -3.39 -9.55 22.32
C THR A 187 -3.46 -9.27 23.84
N LEU A 188 -3.87 -10.26 24.64
CA LEU A 188 -3.78 -10.17 26.11
C LEU A 188 -2.33 -9.96 26.56
N ASP A 189 -1.37 -10.49 25.79
CA ASP A 189 0.03 -10.09 25.87
C ASP A 189 0.19 -8.79 25.06
N GLU A 190 0.19 -7.63 25.73
CA GLU A 190 0.13 -6.30 25.08
C GLU A 190 1.21 -6.06 24.02
N ASN A 191 2.36 -6.75 24.13
CA ASN A 191 3.47 -6.63 23.19
C ASN A 191 3.38 -7.57 21.98
N ARG A 192 2.36 -8.43 21.93
CA ARG A 192 2.06 -9.30 20.79
C ARG A 192 0.89 -8.70 20.02
N LEU A 193 1.10 -8.44 18.75
CA LEU A 193 0.22 -7.65 17.90
C LEU A 193 -0.38 -8.52 16.78
N LEU A 194 -1.68 -8.43 16.58
CA LEU A 194 -2.40 -9.06 15.47
C LEU A 194 -2.73 -8.01 14.40
N PRO A 195 -2.31 -8.18 13.13
CA PRO A 195 -2.77 -7.35 12.03
C PRO A 195 -4.30 -7.36 11.91
N ILE A 196 -4.92 -6.22 11.62
CA ILE A 196 -6.39 -6.14 11.58
C ILE A 196 -7.02 -7.05 10.51
N GLU A 197 -6.38 -7.20 9.36
CA GLU A 197 -6.80 -8.09 8.29
C GLU A 197 -6.84 -9.55 8.73
N GLU A 198 -5.96 -10.00 9.62
CA GLU A 198 -6.00 -11.35 10.19
C GLU A 198 -7.26 -11.55 11.04
N LEU A 199 -7.59 -10.57 11.88
CA LEU A 199 -8.78 -10.64 12.73
C LEU A 199 -10.06 -10.62 11.90
N VAL A 200 -10.12 -9.75 10.89
CA VAL A 200 -11.27 -9.63 9.99
C VAL A 200 -11.43 -10.89 9.16
N SER A 201 -10.34 -11.42 8.60
CA SER A 201 -10.35 -12.64 7.78
C SER A 201 -10.80 -13.86 8.58
N ALA A 202 -10.40 -13.95 9.85
CA ALA A 202 -10.80 -15.01 10.76
C ALA A 202 -12.30 -15.02 11.12
N HIS A 203 -13.04 -13.95 10.81
CA HIS A 203 -14.45 -13.78 11.16
C HIS A 203 -15.31 -13.38 9.95
N LEU A 204 -14.89 -13.70 8.73
CA LEU A 204 -15.67 -13.43 7.51
C LEU A 204 -17.04 -14.12 7.52
N ASP A 205 -17.15 -15.26 8.20
CA ASP A 205 -18.42 -15.97 8.43
C ASP A 205 -19.48 -15.11 9.11
N ARG A 206 -19.06 -14.12 9.92
CA ARG A 206 -19.96 -13.18 10.60
C ARG A 206 -20.43 -12.05 9.70
N LEU A 207 -19.66 -11.73 8.66
CA LEU A 207 -19.98 -10.68 7.69
C LEU A 207 -20.82 -11.22 6.53
N PHE A 208 -20.61 -12.49 6.16
CA PHE A 208 -21.24 -13.15 5.03
C PHE A 208 -22.11 -14.33 5.52
N ILE A 209 -23.11 -14.02 6.33
CA ILE A 209 -23.99 -15.02 6.95
C ILE A 209 -24.73 -15.81 5.86
N GLY A 210 -24.67 -17.14 5.94
CA GLY A 210 -25.31 -18.03 4.97
C GLY A 210 -24.50 -18.25 3.69
N MET A 211 -23.42 -17.51 3.48
CA MET A 211 -22.53 -17.67 2.33
C MET A 211 -21.33 -18.54 2.70
N LYS A 212 -20.77 -19.21 1.70
CA LYS A 212 -19.47 -19.90 1.80
C LYS A 212 -18.37 -18.99 1.27
N ILE A 213 -17.37 -18.69 2.10
CA ILE A 213 -16.15 -18.01 1.65
C ILE A 213 -15.25 -19.06 0.99
N GLU A 214 -14.89 -18.85 -0.28
CA GLU A 214 -13.95 -19.74 -0.98
C GLU A 214 -12.52 -19.24 -0.92
N GLU A 215 -12.34 -17.94 -1.10
CA GLU A 215 -11.04 -17.29 -1.17
C GLU A 215 -11.16 -15.84 -0.76
N TYR A 216 -10.10 -15.30 -0.16
CA TYR A 216 -9.95 -13.88 0.07
C TYR A 216 -8.50 -13.46 -0.12
N GLN A 217 -8.28 -12.22 -0.54
CA GLN A 217 -6.95 -11.64 -0.69
C GLN A 217 -6.95 -10.17 -0.26
N THR A 218 -5.90 -9.73 0.41
CA THR A 218 -5.72 -8.32 0.75
C THR A 218 -5.15 -7.53 -0.42
N PHE A 219 -5.62 -6.31 -0.60
CA PHE A 219 -5.09 -5.42 -1.61
C PHE A 219 -5.26 -3.95 -1.22
N ARG A 220 -4.49 -3.10 -1.89
CA ARG A 220 -4.51 -1.65 -1.80
C ARG A 220 -4.26 -1.08 -3.20
N VAL A 221 -4.82 0.09 -3.48
CA VAL A 221 -4.60 0.81 -4.74
C VAL A 221 -4.03 2.19 -4.42
N THR A 222 -3.01 2.58 -5.16
CA THR A 222 -2.47 3.93 -5.18
C THR A 222 -3.08 4.66 -6.38
N ARG A 223 -3.63 5.85 -6.14
CA ARG A 223 -4.22 6.72 -7.17
C ARG A 223 -3.48 8.04 -7.19
N ASN A 224 -3.43 8.67 -8.35
CA ASN A 224 -2.87 10.01 -8.56
C ASN A 224 -3.38 10.98 -7.48
N ALA A 225 -2.51 11.84 -6.95
CA ALA A 225 -2.90 12.87 -6.01
C ALA A 225 -3.76 13.93 -6.73
N ASP A 226 -4.80 14.41 -6.06
CA ASP A 226 -5.41 15.69 -6.44
C ASP A 226 -4.34 16.77 -6.19
N LEU A 227 -4.04 17.61 -7.19
CA LEU A 227 -2.92 18.54 -7.24
C LEU A 227 -2.94 19.59 -6.10
N ASP A 228 -2.48 19.24 -4.90
CA ASP A 228 -2.15 20.20 -3.83
C ASP A 228 -0.64 20.54 -3.93
N LEU A 229 -0.39 21.71 -4.52
CA LEU A 229 0.88 22.12 -5.12
C LEU A 229 1.99 22.42 -4.10
N SER A 230 3.18 21.85 -4.28
CA SER A 230 4.44 22.35 -3.71
C SER A 230 5.19 23.26 -4.70
N GLU A 231 6.15 24.07 -4.24
CA GLU A 231 6.92 24.99 -5.10
C GLU A 231 7.72 24.26 -6.20
N GLU A 232 8.09 22.99 -6.00
CA GLU A 232 8.73 22.14 -7.03
C GLU A 232 7.75 21.59 -8.08
N ASP A 233 6.44 21.65 -7.82
CA ASP A 233 5.38 21.20 -8.72
C ASP A 233 4.89 22.33 -9.65
N ALA A 234 5.35 23.56 -9.43
CA ALA A 234 4.98 24.72 -10.23
C ALA A 234 5.57 24.68 -11.65
N ASP A 235 6.78 24.13 -11.81
CA ASP A 235 7.43 23.99 -13.13
C ASP A 235 6.72 22.91 -13.97
N ASP A 236 6.38 21.77 -13.35
CA ASP A 236 5.64 20.68 -14.01
C ASP A 236 4.20 21.12 -14.38
N LEU A 237 3.57 21.97 -13.55
CA LEU A 237 2.27 22.58 -13.86
C LEU A 237 2.36 23.57 -15.03
N LEU A 238 3.46 24.31 -15.17
CA LEU A 238 3.64 25.25 -16.28
C LEU A 238 3.70 24.49 -17.61
N GLU A 239 4.40 23.36 -17.64
CA GLU A 239 4.41 22.45 -18.78
C GLU A 239 3.00 21.87 -19.05
N LEU A 240 2.30 21.39 -18.02
CA LEU A 240 0.93 20.85 -18.15
C LEU A 240 -0.10 21.90 -18.60
N VAL A 241 -0.01 23.14 -18.13
CA VAL A 241 -0.88 24.26 -18.54
C VAL A 241 -0.56 24.68 -19.97
N GLU A 242 0.71 24.73 -20.36
CA GLU A 242 1.10 24.94 -21.76
C GLU A 242 0.57 23.82 -22.67
N MET A 243 0.54 22.58 -22.20
CA MET A 243 -0.01 21.44 -22.92
C MET A 243 -1.53 21.58 -23.16
N GLU A 244 -2.30 22.00 -22.15
CA GLU A 244 -3.75 22.17 -22.29
C GLU A 244 -4.12 23.37 -23.18
N ILE A 245 -3.29 24.42 -23.19
CA ILE A 245 -3.46 25.59 -24.07
C ILE A 245 -3.13 25.24 -25.53
N ARG A 246 -2.13 24.38 -25.79
CA ARG A 246 -1.79 23.91 -27.15
C ARG A 246 -2.83 22.96 -27.75
N ARG A 247 -3.70 22.38 -26.92
CA ARG A 247 -4.78 21.48 -27.34
C ARG A 247 -6.04 22.23 -27.82
N ARG A 248 -6.05 23.57 -27.76
CA ARG A 248 -7.04 24.46 -28.38
C ARG A 248 -6.52 25.08 -29.68
#